data_AF-A0A8S9N0H3-F1
#
_entry.id   AF-A0A8S9N0H3-F1
#
_cell.length_a   1.000
_cell.length_b   1.000
_cell.length_c   1.000
_cell.angle_alpha   90.00
_cell.angle_beta   90.00
_cell.angle_gamma   90.00
#
_symmetry.space_group_name_H-M   'P 1'
#
loop_
_entity.id
_entity.type
_entity.pdbx_description
1 polymer ?
#
loop_
_entity_poly.entity_id
_entity_poly.type
_entity_poly.pdbx_seq_one_letter_code
_entity_poly.pdbx_strand_id
1 'polypeptide(L)'
;MGGHVVQGHVDGTGVIVSMEAEGDSLWVKVKADKALLKYIVPKGFVAVDGTSLTVVDVSDQESCFNFMLVAYTQQNVVIPTKNVGQKVNLEVDIMAKYVERLLLTTSAYNTPQAKKG
;
A
#
# COMPACT_ATOMS: atom_id res chain seq x y z
N MET A 1 20.90 -2.63 -1.18
CA MET A 1 19.60 -2.66 -0.47
C MET A 1 18.83 -1.41 -0.87
N GLY A 2 17.93 -1.54 -1.85
CA GLY A 2 17.02 -0.46 -2.25
C GLY A 2 15.59 -0.97 -2.10
N GLY A 3 14.76 -0.27 -1.32
CA GLY A 3 13.41 -0.68 -0.94
C GLY A 3 13.09 -0.33 0.51
N HIS A 4 11.93 -0.78 1.00
CA HIS A 4 11.52 -0.69 2.41
C HIS A 4 11.61 -2.06 3.11
N VAL A 5 11.31 -2.07 4.41
CA VAL A 5 11.27 -3.31 5.20
C VAL A 5 9.99 -4.09 4.86
N VAL A 6 10.17 -5.24 4.21
CA VAL A 6 9.10 -6.20 3.90
C VAL A 6 9.28 -7.42 4.81
N GLN A 7 8.25 -7.76 5.56
CA GLN A 7 8.21 -8.85 6.53
C GLN A 7 7.75 -10.16 5.89
N GLY A 8 7.01 -10.11 4.78
CA GLY A 8 6.33 -11.25 4.18
C GLY A 8 4.99 -11.56 4.85
N HIS A 9 4.41 -10.60 5.57
CA HIS A 9 3.13 -10.72 6.24
C HIS A 9 2.06 -9.98 5.44
N VAL A 10 1.38 -10.72 4.57
CA VAL A 10 0.29 -10.18 3.74
C VAL A 10 -0.86 -9.72 4.64
N ASP A 11 -1.22 -8.45 4.52
CA ASP A 11 -2.33 -7.83 5.26
C ASP A 11 -3.68 -8.03 4.58
N GLY A 12 -3.66 -8.25 3.27
CA GLY A 12 -4.83 -8.60 2.49
C GLY A 12 -4.54 -8.62 1.00
N THR A 13 -5.60 -8.48 0.21
CA THR A 13 -5.48 -8.53 -1.25
C THR A 13 -6.06 -7.28 -1.90
N GLY A 14 -5.44 -6.85 -3.00
CA GLY A 14 -5.99 -5.87 -3.93
C GLY A 14 -6.39 -6.52 -5.26
N VAL A 15 -7.04 -5.74 -6.12
CA VAL A 15 -7.38 -6.13 -7.49
C VAL A 15 -6.76 -5.12 -8.46
N ILE A 16 -6.04 -5.61 -9.46
CA ILE A 16 -5.53 -4.75 -10.53
C ILE A 16 -6.72 -4.24 -11.35
N VAL A 17 -6.89 -2.92 -11.45
CA VAL A 17 -8.01 -2.29 -12.17
C VAL A 17 -7.57 -1.56 -13.43
N SER A 18 -6.29 -1.22 -13.57
CA SER A 18 -5.71 -0.73 -14.83
C SER A 18 -4.23 -1.12 -14.94
N MET A 19 -3.79 -1.35 -16.18
CA MET A 19 -2.39 -1.55 -16.56
C MET A 19 -2.15 -0.81 -17.88
N GLU A 20 -1.35 0.25 -17.84
CA GLU A 20 -1.16 1.18 -18.96
C GLU A 20 0.34 1.39 -19.22
N ALA A 21 0.79 1.12 -20.45
CA ALA A 21 2.17 1.37 -20.84
C ALA A 21 2.38 2.86 -21.15
N GLU A 22 3.42 3.46 -20.58
CA GLU A 22 3.88 4.81 -20.88
C GLU A 22 5.39 4.80 -21.13
N GLY A 23 5.79 4.85 -22.40
CA GLY A 23 7.18 4.65 -22.80
C GLY A 23 7.70 3.28 -22.35
N ASP A 24 8.82 3.27 -21.63
CA ASP A 24 9.43 2.06 -21.06
C ASP A 24 8.88 1.68 -19.68
N SER A 25 7.85 2.40 -19.21
CA SER A 25 7.25 2.19 -17.89
C SER A 25 5.83 1.61 -18.00
N LEU A 26 5.44 0.88 -16.97
CA LEU A 26 4.11 0.30 -16.83
C LEU A 26 3.41 0.89 -15.60
N TRP A 27 2.34 1.63 -15.82
CA TRP A 27 1.46 2.09 -14.76
C TRP A 27 0.51 0.97 -14.35
N VAL A 28 0.39 0.77 -13.05
CA VAL A 28 -0.54 -0.21 -12.49
C VAL A 28 -1.39 0.49 -11.44
N LYS A 29 -2.71 0.39 -11.58
CA LYS A 29 -3.68 0.86 -10.59
C LYS A 29 -4.28 -0.35 -9.87
N VAL A 30 -4.27 -0.33 -8.55
CA VAL A 30 -4.79 -1.41 -7.70
C VAL A 30 -5.90 -0.86 -6.81
N LYS A 31 -7.06 -1.50 -6.84
CA LYS A 31 -8.14 -1.28 -5.89
C LYS A 31 -7.90 -2.10 -4.62
N ALA A 32 -8.07 -1.50 -3.46
CA ALA A 32 -7.90 -2.14 -2.16
C ALA A 32 -9.01 -1.75 -1.19
N ASP A 33 -9.17 -2.55 -0.12
CA ASP A 33 -10.07 -2.19 0.98
C ASP A 33 -9.59 -0.90 1.66
N LYS A 34 -10.52 -0.02 2.05
CA LYS A 34 -10.23 1.22 2.80
C LYS A 34 -9.48 0.94 4.11
N ALA A 35 -9.70 -0.22 4.73
CA ALA A 35 -8.98 -0.66 5.92
C ALA A 35 -7.47 -0.85 5.67
N LEU A 36 -7.06 -1.17 4.44
CA LEU A 36 -5.65 -1.20 4.02
C LEU A 36 -5.19 0.16 3.50
N LEU A 37 -6.06 0.83 2.73
CA LEU A 37 -5.73 2.08 2.04
C LEU A 37 -5.31 3.19 3.01
N LYS A 38 -5.86 3.22 4.24
CA LYS A 38 -5.45 4.18 5.30
C LYS A 38 -3.97 4.12 5.68
N TYR A 39 -3.27 3.04 5.34
CA TYR A 39 -1.82 2.87 5.57
C TYR A 39 -0.98 3.16 4.32
N ILE A 40 -1.61 3.42 3.18
CA ILE A 40 -0.96 3.66 1.90
C ILE A 40 -1.03 5.16 1.62
N VAL A 41 0.13 5.78 1.42
CA VAL A 41 0.24 7.24 1.20
C VAL A 41 1.05 7.54 -0.05
N PRO A 42 0.76 8.63 -0.78
CA PRO A 42 1.59 9.07 -1.91
C PRO A 42 3.06 9.22 -1.51
N LYS A 43 3.96 8.76 -2.38
CA LYS A 43 5.42 8.68 -2.15
C LYS A 43 5.85 7.75 -1.00
N GLY A 44 4.90 7.08 -0.35
CA GLY A 44 5.18 6.00 0.60
C GLY A 44 5.52 4.69 -0.10
N PHE A 45 5.79 3.66 0.70
CA PHE A 45 6.05 2.32 0.22
C PHE A 45 4.87 1.38 0.43
N VAL A 46 4.74 0.41 -0.47
CA VAL A 46 3.83 -0.73 -0.35
C VAL A 46 4.49 -1.94 -0.99
N ALA A 47 4.29 -3.12 -0.40
CA ALA A 47 4.70 -4.38 -1.02
C ALA A 47 3.51 -4.99 -1.77
N VAL A 48 3.67 -5.20 -3.08
CA VAL A 48 2.68 -5.85 -3.96
C VAL A 48 3.28 -7.15 -4.48
N ASP A 49 2.66 -8.29 -4.13
CA ASP A 49 3.20 -9.62 -4.38
C ASP A 49 4.68 -9.77 -3.94
N GLY A 50 5.01 -9.20 -2.78
CA GLY A 50 6.37 -9.21 -2.22
C GLY A 50 7.35 -8.23 -2.87
N THR A 51 6.93 -7.48 -3.88
CA THR A 51 7.75 -6.44 -4.52
C THR A 51 7.57 -5.11 -3.80
N SER A 52 8.65 -4.56 -3.25
CA SER A 52 8.66 -3.20 -2.68
C SER A 52 8.51 -2.15 -3.79
N LEU A 53 7.45 -1.34 -3.72
CA LEU A 53 7.11 -0.33 -4.71
C LEU A 53 6.82 1.02 -4.06
N THR A 54 7.10 2.08 -4.80
CA THR A 54 6.74 3.44 -4.39
C THR A 54 5.34 3.76 -4.91
N VAL A 55 4.46 4.17 -4.00
CA VAL A 55 3.12 4.65 -4.34
C VAL A 55 3.27 6.01 -5.02
N VAL A 56 2.66 6.17 -6.19
CA VAL A 56 2.67 7.47 -6.87
C VAL A 56 1.50 8.31 -6.40
N ASP A 57 0.28 7.76 -6.41
CA ASP A 57 -0.93 8.45 -5.96
C ASP A 57 -1.95 7.49 -5.30
N VAL A 58 -2.86 8.06 -4.52
CA VAL A 58 -3.92 7.37 -3.78
C VAL A 58 -5.24 8.13 -3.95
N SER A 59 -6.29 7.41 -4.34
CA SER A 59 -7.66 7.92 -4.45
C SER A 59 -8.58 7.24 -3.45
N ASP A 60 -8.98 7.96 -2.41
CA ASP A 60 -9.95 7.48 -1.41
C ASP A 60 -11.35 7.25 -2.00
N GLN A 61 -11.74 8.08 -2.97
CA GLN A 61 -13.03 7.98 -3.65
C GLN A 61 -13.13 6.69 -4.47
N GLU A 62 -12.09 6.35 -5.24
CA GLU A 62 -12.04 5.11 -6.02
C GLU A 62 -11.62 3.90 -5.16
N SER A 63 -11.08 4.15 -3.97
CA SER A 63 -10.42 3.14 -3.11
C SER A 63 -9.26 2.45 -3.83
N CYS A 64 -8.45 3.24 -4.52
CA CYS A 64 -7.35 2.78 -5.36
C CYS A 64 -6.06 3.50 -5.01
N PHE A 65 -4.94 2.85 -5.30
CA PHE A 65 -3.63 3.48 -5.39
C PHE A 65 -2.95 3.05 -6.69
N ASN A 66 -1.91 3.76 -7.09
CA ASN A 66 -1.14 3.40 -8.26
C ASN A 66 0.38 3.47 -8.01
N PHE A 67 1.10 2.76 -8.86
CA PHE A 67 2.55 2.74 -8.91
C PHE A 67 3.02 2.53 -10.34
N MET A 68 4.29 2.78 -10.58
CA MET A 68 4.93 2.64 -11.87
C MET A 68 6.06 1.62 -11.79
N LEU A 69 6.11 0.71 -12.76
CA LEU A 69 7.18 -0.27 -12.91
C LEU A 69 8.10 0.19 -14.05
N VAL A 70 9.36 0.46 -13.74
CA VAL A 70 10.39 0.71 -14.76
C VAL A 70 10.79 -0.61 -15.45
N ALA A 71 11.33 -0.54 -16.66
CA ALA A 71 11.68 -1.70 -17.47
C ALA A 71 12.46 -2.80 -16.72
N TYR A 72 13.46 -2.42 -15.91
CA TYR A 72 14.20 -3.37 -15.09
C TYR A 72 13.29 -4.12 -14.11
N THR A 73 12.44 -3.41 -13.35
CA THR A 73 11.51 -4.03 -12.40
C THR A 73 10.52 -4.94 -13.13
N GLN A 74 10.02 -4.52 -14.29
CA GLN A 74 9.08 -5.32 -15.06
C GLN A 74 9.63 -6.71 -15.41
N GLN A 75 10.92 -6.81 -15.73
CA GLN A 75 11.56 -8.09 -16.07
C GLN A 75 11.86 -8.99 -14.87
N ASN A 76 11.78 -8.45 -13.64
CA ASN A 76 12.22 -9.12 -12.42
C ASN A 76 11.07 -9.41 -11.44
N VAL A 77 9.82 -9.07 -11.78
CA VAL A 77 8.67 -9.24 -10.89
C VAL A 77 7.48 -9.86 -11.63
N VAL A 78 6.55 -10.45 -10.89
CA VAL A 78 5.41 -11.17 -11.46
C VAL A 78 4.29 -10.26 -11.95
N ILE A 79 4.23 -9.02 -11.48
CA ILE A 79 3.10 -8.10 -11.71
C ILE A 79 2.82 -7.87 -13.21
N PRO A 80 3.80 -7.65 -14.11
CA PRO A 80 3.53 -7.48 -15.55
C PRO A 80 2.96 -8.72 -16.25
N THR A 81 3.10 -9.91 -15.66
CA THR A 81 2.51 -11.14 -16.21
C THR A 81 1.04 -11.33 -15.82
N LYS A 82 0.53 -10.49 -14.91
CA LYS A 82 -0.86 -10.50 -14.47
C LYS A 82 -1.74 -9.67 -15.41
N ASN A 83 -3.05 -9.92 -15.33
CA ASN A 83 -4.07 -9.22 -16.10
C ASN A 83 -4.94 -8.35 -15.17
N VAL A 84 -5.56 -7.31 -15.75
CA VAL A 84 -6.64 -6.55 -15.09
C VAL A 84 -7.73 -7.51 -14.59
N GLY A 85 -8.20 -7.28 -13.36
CA GLY A 85 -9.13 -8.13 -12.64
C GLY A 85 -8.48 -9.19 -11.76
N GLN A 86 -7.17 -9.47 -11.91
CA GLN A 86 -6.48 -10.41 -11.03
C GLN A 86 -6.12 -9.81 -9.68
N LYS A 87 -6.03 -10.69 -8.67
CA LYS A 87 -5.64 -10.33 -7.32
C LYS A 87 -4.13 -10.21 -7.16
N VAL A 88 -3.74 -9.32 -6.26
CA VAL A 88 -2.37 -9.15 -5.77
C VAL A 88 -2.36 -9.19 -4.26
N ASN A 89 -1.32 -9.75 -3.67
CA ASN A 89 -1.09 -9.68 -2.22
C ASN A 89 -0.58 -8.29 -1.86
N LEU A 90 -1.11 -7.71 -0.80
CA LEU A 90 -0.73 -6.41 -0.29
C LEU A 90 -0.17 -6.55 1.12
N GLU A 91 1.02 -5.99 1.32
CA GLU A 91 1.61 -5.76 2.64
C GLU A 91 1.90 -4.27 2.76
N VAL A 92 1.31 -3.63 3.78
CA VAL A 92 1.48 -2.19 4.01
C VAL A 92 2.73 -1.94 4.83
N ASP A 93 3.32 -0.75 4.68
CA ASP A 93 4.50 -0.38 5.46
C ASP A 93 4.21 -0.49 6.97
N ILE A 94 5.02 -1.30 7.66
CA ILE A 94 4.91 -1.52 9.10
C ILE A 94 4.99 -0.22 9.90
N MET A 95 5.68 0.80 9.38
CA MET A 95 5.76 2.12 9.99
C MET A 95 4.37 2.75 10.15
N ALA A 96 3.47 2.57 9.19
CA ALA A 96 2.10 3.11 9.26
C ALA A 96 1.29 2.47 10.40
N LYS A 97 1.45 1.16 10.63
CA LYS A 97 0.81 0.45 11.75
C LYS A 97 1.35 0.92 13.11
N TYR A 98 2.66 1.16 13.22
CA TYR A 98 3.24 1.71 14.43
C TYR A 98 2.72 3.12 14.73
N VAL A 99 2.64 3.99 13.71
CA VAL A 99 2.08 5.34 13.86
C VAL A 99 0.62 5.27 14.34
N GLU A 100 -0.21 4.44 13.73
CA GLU A 100 -1.60 4.26 14.17
C GLU A 100 -1.68 3.82 15.64
N ARG A 101 -0.89 2.80 16.03
CA ARG A 101 -0.88 2.30 17.42
C ARG A 101 -0.50 3.39 18.42
N LEU A 102 0.49 4.23 18.09
CA LEU A 102 0.94 5.34 18.94
C LEU A 102 -0.14 6.43 19.08
N LEU A 103 -0.82 6.77 17.98
CA LEU A 103 -1.90 7.76 17.99
C LEU A 103 -3.10 7.28 18.82
N LEU A 104 -3.52 6.02 18.64
CA LEU A 104 -4.63 5.43 19.42
C LEU A 104 -4.32 5.36 20.92
N THR A 105 -3.06 5.11 21.28
CA THR A 105 -2.63 5.09 22.68
C THR A 105 -2.63 6.50 23.29
N THR A 106 -2.25 7.52 22.51
CA THR A 106 -2.27 8.92 22.94
C THR A 106 -3.69 9.44 23.15
N SER A 107 -4.64 9.08 22.27
CA SER A 107 -6.05 9.45 22.44
C SER A 107 -6.67 8.86 23.72
N ALA A 108 -6.26 7.65 24.13
CA ALA A 108 -6.73 7.06 25.38
C ALA A 108 -6.24 7.82 26.63
N TYR A 109 -5.05 8.42 26.59
CA TYR A 109 -4.48 9.21 27.69
C TYR A 109 -5.13 10.59 27.88
N ASN A 110 -5.69 11.19 26.82
CA ASN A 110 -6.32 12.52 26.87
C ASN A 110 -7.81 12.49 27.24
N THR A 111 -8.35 11.34 27.66
CA THR A 111 -9.71 11.29 28.22
C THR A 111 -9.65 11.82 29.66
N PRO A 112 -10.32 12.94 30.01
CA PRO A 112 -10.30 13.44 31.38
C PRO A 112 -10.84 12.35 32.31
N GLN A 113 -10.03 11.95 33.29
CA GLN A 113 -10.51 11.11 34.39
C GLN A 113 -11.66 11.86 35.06
N ALA A 114 -12.88 11.36 34.90
CA ALA A 114 -14.03 11.84 35.63
C ALA A 114 -13.68 11.75 37.13
N LYS A 115 -13.53 12.92 37.77
CA LYS A 115 -13.35 13.02 39.22
C LYS A 115 -14.55 12.33 39.87
N LYS A 116 -14.32 11.17 40.47
CA LYS A 116 -15.24 10.60 41.45
C LYS A 116 -15.02 11.33 42.78
N GLY A 117 -16.06 12.01 43.25
CA GLY A 117 -16.19 12.48 44.65
C GLY A 117 -15.60 13.85 44.90
#